data_AF-A0A6G9YY53-F1
#
_entry.id   AF-A0A6G9YY53-F1
#
_cell.length_a   1.000
_cell.length_b   1.000
_cell.length_c   1.000
_cell.angle_alpha   90.00
_cell.angle_beta   90.00
_cell.angle_gamma   90.00
#
_symmetry.space_group_name_H-M   'P 1'
#
loop_
_entity.id
_entity.type
_entity.pdbx_description
1 polymer ?
#
loop_
_entity_poly.entity_id
_entity_poly.type
_entity_poly.pdbx_seq_one_letter_code
_entity_poly.pdbx_strand_id
1 'polypeptide(L)'
;MFFVPESVLAMAQTIEPAADATRGHATRIAGVGFEAGHAGQDYREQGQKLAAGVDGIVSMLHSWSEASSATVRALRQAVTASVSTERDNRARIAAAGEGSV
;
A
#
# COMPACT_ATOMS: atom_id res chain seq x y z
N MET A 1 -21.47 -7.65 8.92
CA MET A 1 -20.75 -6.99 7.80
C MET A 1 -20.82 -7.93 6.61
N PHE A 2 -21.41 -7.51 5.49
CA PHE A 2 -21.39 -8.31 4.26
C PHE A 2 -20.06 -8.08 3.55
N PHE A 3 -19.33 -9.15 3.24
CA PHE A 3 -18.12 -9.09 2.42
C PHE A 3 -18.53 -9.16 0.95
N VAL A 4 -18.28 -8.09 0.19
CA VAL A 4 -18.56 -8.01 -1.25
C VAL A 4 -17.23 -8.03 -1.99
N PRO A 5 -16.81 -9.18 -2.56
CA PRO A 5 -15.47 -9.34 -3.15
C PRO A 5 -15.12 -8.26 -4.18
N GLU A 6 -16.08 -7.84 -5.00
CA GLU A 6 -15.90 -6.83 -6.03
C GLU A 6 -15.60 -5.45 -5.44
N SER A 7 -16.32 -5.06 -4.39
CA SER A 7 -16.09 -3.78 -3.70
C SER A 7 -14.73 -3.75 -3.00
N VAL A 8 -14.34 -4.86 -2.36
CA VAL A 8 -13.03 -5.00 -1.68
C VAL A 8 -11.89 -4.97 -2.70
N LEU A 9 -12.07 -5.61 -3.86
CA LEU A 9 -11.11 -5.55 -4.95
C LEU A 9 -11.00 -4.13 -5.53
N ALA A 10 -12.12 -3.42 -5.71
CA ALA A 10 -12.14 -2.04 -6.19
C ALA A 10 -11.40 -1.08 -5.23
N MET A 11 -11.51 -1.31 -3.91
CA MET A 11 -10.71 -0.57 -2.92
C MET A 11 -9.22 -0.79 -3.13
N ALA A 12 -8.78 -2.05 -3.32
CA ALA A 12 -7.39 -2.37 -3.58
C ALA A 12 -6.87 -1.70 -4.87
N GLN A 13 -7.68 -1.70 -5.93
CA GLN A 13 -7.37 -1.04 -7.21
C GLN A 13 -7.29 0.49 -7.09
N THR A 14 -8.02 1.08 -6.15
CA THR A 14 -7.97 2.53 -5.89
C THR A 14 -6.73 2.94 -5.08
N ILE A 15 -6.33 2.12 -4.10
CA ILE A 15 -5.21 2.43 -3.20
C ILE A 15 -3.85 2.24 -3.88
N GLU A 16 -3.72 1.20 -4.70
CA GLU A 16 -2.41 0.80 -5.28
C GLU A 16 -1.72 1.92 -6.07
N PRO A 17 -2.39 2.63 -7.01
CA PRO A 17 -1.76 3.74 -7.74
C PRO A 17 -1.30 4.89 -6.82
N ALA A 18 -2.06 5.17 -5.75
CA ALA A 18 -1.71 6.21 -4.79
C ALA A 18 -0.51 5.82 -3.92
N ALA A 19 -0.40 4.55 -3.53
CA ALA A 19 0.74 4.01 -2.81
C ALA A 19 2.02 4.10 -3.66
N ASP A 20 1.94 3.75 -4.93
CA ASP A 20 3.07 3.81 -5.86
C ASP A 20 3.48 5.25 -6.19
N ALA A 21 2.50 6.14 -6.41
CA ALA A 21 2.76 7.56 -6.61
C ALA A 21 3.49 8.15 -5.39
N THR A 22 3.04 7.82 -4.18
CA THR A 22 3.67 8.28 -2.93
C THR A 22 5.13 7.82 -2.83
N ARG A 23 5.41 6.55 -3.15
CA ARG A 23 6.78 6.03 -3.22
C ARG A 23 7.63 6.81 -4.21
N GLY A 24 7.08 7.06 -5.41
CA GLY A 24 7.77 7.82 -6.46
C GLY A 24 8.03 9.28 -6.06
N HIS A 25 7.13 9.93 -5.32
CA HIS A 25 7.37 11.25 -4.74
C HIS A 25 8.48 11.23 -3.71
N ALA A 26 8.49 10.27 -2.78
CA ALA A 26 9.54 10.12 -1.79
C ALA A 26 10.92 9.94 -2.45
N THR A 27 11.03 9.05 -3.45
CA THR A 27 12.27 8.83 -4.20
C THR A 27 12.74 10.09 -4.93
N ARG A 28 11.83 10.86 -5.55
CA ARG A 28 12.19 12.12 -6.20
C ARG A 28 12.70 13.16 -5.21
N ILE A 29 12.07 13.29 -4.05
CA ILE A 29 12.49 14.23 -3.00
C ILE A 29 13.90 13.84 -2.49
N ALA A 30 14.12 12.56 -2.21
CA ALA A 30 15.43 12.05 -1.82
C ALA A 30 16.50 12.33 -2.88
N GLY A 31 16.15 12.19 -4.17
CA GLY A 31 17.04 12.44 -5.30
C GLY A 31 17.44 13.90 -5.51
N VAL A 32 16.74 14.87 -4.90
CA VAL A 32 17.15 16.29 -4.95
C VAL A 32 18.44 16.54 -4.17
N GLY A 33 18.76 15.69 -3.18
CA GLY A 33 20.04 15.75 -2.47
C GLY A 33 20.18 17.02 -1.62
N PHE A 34 19.30 17.20 -0.63
CA PHE A 34 19.44 18.26 0.37
C PHE A 34 20.61 17.95 1.31
N GLU A 35 21.84 18.18 0.85
CA GLU A 35 23.03 17.99 1.67
C GLU A 35 23.39 19.28 2.40
N ALA A 36 23.62 19.17 3.71
CA ALA A 36 24.05 20.29 4.54
C ALA A 36 25.35 20.96 4.06
N GLY A 37 26.19 20.24 3.30
CA GLY A 37 27.43 20.75 2.71
C GLY A 37 27.24 21.82 1.64
N HIS A 38 26.04 21.92 1.05
CA HIS A 38 25.70 22.98 0.08
C HIS A 38 25.33 24.31 0.75
N ALA A 39 25.04 24.31 2.04
CA ALA A 39 24.87 25.54 2.79
C ALA A 39 26.26 26.13 3.07
N GLY A 40 26.49 27.39 2.68
CA GLY A 40 27.71 28.12 3.05
C GLY A 40 27.96 28.05 4.57
N GLN A 41 29.20 28.29 5.01
CA GLN A 41 29.63 28.14 6.42
C GLN A 41 28.65 28.76 7.43
N ASP A 42 28.08 29.92 7.11
CA ASP A 42 27.17 30.69 7.96
C ASP A 42 25.77 30.07 8.10
N TYR A 43 25.38 29.17 7.20
CA TYR A 43 24.05 28.55 7.14
C TYR A 43 24.07 27.05 7.40
N ARG A 44 25.20 26.50 7.83
CA ARG A 44 25.40 25.05 8.01
C ARG A 44 24.35 24.44 8.93
N GLU A 45 24.04 25.08 10.05
CA GLU A 45 23.06 24.57 11.02
C GLU A 45 21.64 24.52 10.41
N GLN A 46 21.24 25.54 9.67
CA GLN A 46 19.96 25.60 8.96
C GLN A 46 19.91 24.54 7.85
N GLY A 47 21.01 24.37 7.12
CA GLY A 47 21.16 23.32 6.11
C GLY A 47 21.01 21.92 6.71
N GLN A 48 21.60 21.66 7.88
CA GLN A 48 21.45 20.39 8.61
C GLN A 48 20.01 20.16 9.06
N LYS A 49 19.34 21.19 9.60
CA LYS A 49 17.93 21.08 10.01
C LYS A 49 17.02 20.80 8.82
N LEU A 50 17.27 21.44 7.68
CA LEU A 50 16.52 21.19 6.46
C LEU A 50 16.74 19.77 5.94
N ALA A 51 18.00 19.31 5.86
CA ALA A 51 18.33 17.95 5.45
C ALA A 51 17.61 16.91 6.33
N ALA A 52 17.72 17.04 7.65
CA ALA A 52 17.05 16.16 8.59
C ALA A 52 15.52 16.19 8.47
N GLY A 53 14.93 17.36 8.24
CA GLY A 53 13.49 17.51 8.02
C GLY A 53 13.03 16.82 6.73
N VAL A 54 13.78 16.98 5.63
CA VAL A 54 13.50 16.33 4.35
C VAL A 54 13.62 14.81 4.49
N ASP A 55 14.67 14.31 5.14
CA ASP A 55 14.85 12.88 5.40
C ASP A 55 13.68 12.29 6.21
N GLY A 56 13.21 13.02 7.22
CA GLY A 56 12.04 12.64 8.01
C GLY A 56 10.77 12.53 7.16
N ILE A 57 10.51 13.50 6.28
CA ILE A 57 9.37 13.47 5.36
C ILE A 57 9.49 12.28 4.39
N VAL A 58 10.66 12.07 3.79
CA VAL A 58 10.92 10.96 2.87
C VAL A 58 10.65 9.62 3.56
N SER A 59 11.15 9.44 4.77
CA SER A 59 10.94 8.23 5.57
C SER A 59 9.45 7.98 5.86
N MET A 60 8.72 9.03 6.24
CA MET A 60 7.27 8.95 6.49
C MET A 60 6.51 8.55 5.22
N LEU A 61 6.83 9.15 4.06
CA LEU A 61 6.18 8.84 2.80
C LEU A 61 6.45 7.40 2.35
N HIS A 62 7.68 6.91 2.50
CA HIS A 62 8.01 5.50 2.24
C HIS A 62 7.21 4.57 3.15
N SER A 63 7.16 4.84 4.46
CA SER A 63 6.40 4.04 5.43
C SER A 63 4.91 4.00 5.10
N TRP A 64 4.33 5.16 4.73
CA TRP A 64 2.93 5.25 4.31
C TRP A 64 2.65 4.43 3.05
N SER A 65 3.53 4.52 2.05
CA SER A 65 3.44 3.73 0.82
C SER A 65 3.50 2.23 1.12
N GLU A 66 4.42 1.79 1.96
CA GLU A 66 4.55 0.38 2.35
C GLU A 66 3.30 -0.15 3.08
N ALA A 67 2.79 0.60 4.05
CA ALA A 67 1.57 0.25 4.77
C ALA A 67 0.35 0.16 3.82
N SER A 68 0.25 1.11 2.88
CA SER A 68 -0.80 1.12 1.85
C SER A 68 -0.69 -0.09 0.92
N SER A 69 0.51 -0.41 0.42
CA SER A 69 0.76 -1.61 -0.39
C SER A 69 0.49 -2.90 0.38
N ALA A 70 0.81 -2.97 1.67
CA ALA A 70 0.49 -4.11 2.52
C ALA A 70 -1.03 -4.29 2.67
N THR A 71 -1.76 -3.20 2.83
CA THR A 71 -3.23 -3.18 2.87
C THR A 71 -3.82 -3.71 1.56
N VAL A 72 -3.33 -3.24 0.40
CA VAL A 72 -3.73 -3.75 -0.93
C VAL A 72 -3.54 -5.27 -1.02
N ARG A 73 -2.40 -5.80 -0.56
CA ARG A 73 -2.15 -7.25 -0.55
C ARG A 73 -3.15 -8.00 0.33
N ALA A 74 -3.43 -7.50 1.53
CA ALA A 74 -4.39 -8.11 2.45
C ALA A 74 -5.81 -8.13 1.85
N LEU A 75 -6.25 -7.04 1.21
CA LEU A 75 -7.55 -6.96 0.55
C LEU A 75 -7.67 -8.00 -0.58
N ARG A 76 -6.64 -8.14 -1.41
CA ARG A 76 -6.60 -9.16 -2.48
C ARG A 76 -6.65 -10.58 -1.92
N GLN A 77 -5.88 -10.87 -0.87
CA GLN A 77 -5.88 -12.17 -0.21
C GLN A 77 -7.27 -12.50 0.37
N ALA A 78 -7.95 -11.53 0.98
CA ALA A 78 -9.30 -11.70 1.49
C ALA A 78 -10.29 -12.05 0.36
N VAL A 79 -10.20 -11.37 -0.79
CA VAL A 79 -11.02 -11.67 -1.98
C VAL A 79 -10.77 -13.10 -2.47
N THR A 80 -9.51 -13.51 -2.61
CA THR A 80 -9.15 -14.87 -3.02
C THR A 80 -9.73 -15.92 -2.07
N ALA A 81 -9.60 -15.72 -0.76
CA ALA A 81 -10.13 -16.63 0.25
C ALA A 81 -11.67 -16.73 0.19
N SER A 82 -12.35 -15.60 0.02
CA SER A 82 -13.81 -15.55 -0.09
C SER A 82 -14.31 -16.29 -1.33
N VAL A 83 -13.69 -16.08 -2.50
CA VAL A 83 -14.09 -16.74 -3.75
C VAL A 83 -13.82 -18.25 -3.69
N SER A 84 -12.70 -18.67 -3.10
CA SER A 84 -12.41 -20.09 -2.89
C SER A 84 -13.46 -20.76 -2.00
N THR A 85 -13.79 -20.12 -0.88
CA THR A 85 -14.79 -20.63 0.07
C THR A 85 -16.16 -20.77 -0.60
N GLU A 86 -16.57 -19.78 -1.37
CA GLU A 86 -17.84 -19.81 -2.10
C GLU A 86 -17.86 -20.93 -3.15
N ARG A 87 -16.76 -21.14 -3.88
CA ARG A 87 -16.63 -22.24 -4.85
C ARG A 87 -16.74 -23.60 -4.18
N ASP A 88 -16.04 -23.80 -3.07
CA ASP A 88 -16.05 -25.05 -2.31
C ASP A 88 -17.44 -25.34 -1.74
N ASN A 89 -18.13 -24.32 -1.23
CA ASN A 89 -19.50 -24.44 -0.74
C ASN A 89 -20.46 -24.84 -1.86
N ARG A 90 -20.38 -24.20 -3.03
CA ARG A 90 -21.21 -24.56 -4.20
C ARG A 90 -20.98 -26.01 -4.64
N ALA A 91 -19.72 -26.46 -4.68
CA ALA A 91 -19.39 -27.83 -5.04
C ALA A 91 -20.00 -28.84 -4.05
N ARG A 92 -19.94 -28.56 -2.74
CA ARG A 92 -20.54 -29.42 -1.70
C ARG A 92 -22.06 -29.46 -1.78
N ILE A 93 -22.71 -28.32 -2.07
CA ILE A 93 -24.17 -28.24 -2.25
C ILE A 93 -24.60 -29.04 -3.48
N ALA A 94 -23.90 -28.90 -4.61
CA ALA A 94 -24.19 -29.66 -5.82
C ALA A 94 -24.08 -31.18 -5.59
N ALA A 95 -22.98 -31.62 -4.94
CA ALA A 95 -22.79 -33.04 -4.60
C ALA A 95 -23.86 -33.59 -3.64
N ALA A 96 -24.33 -32.77 -2.68
CA ALA A 96 -25.40 -33.17 -1.77
C ALA A 96 -26.77 -33.27 -2.48
N GLY A 97 -27.02 -32.43 -3.49
CA GLY A 97 -28.23 -32.48 -4.31
C GLY A 97 -28.29 -33.68 -5.25
N GLU A 98 -27.14 -34.13 -5.77
CA GLU A 98 -27.03 -35.30 -6.65
C GLU A 98 -27.15 -36.64 -5.90
N GLY A 99 -26.81 -36.68 -4.60
CA GLY A 99 -26.93 -37.88 -3.76
C GLY A 99 -28.32 -38.16 -3.16
N SER A 100 -29.34 -37.37 -3.52
CA SER A 100 -30.71 -37.45 -2.97
C SER A 100 -31.75 -37.97 -3.97
N VAL A 101 -31.33 -38.64 -5.05
CA VAL A 101 -32.21 -39.29 -6.06
C VAL A 101 -32.01 -40.80 -6.05
#